data_AF-A0A165CLX9-F1
#
_entry.id   AF-A0A165CLX9-F1
#
_cell.length_a   1.000
_cell.length_b   1.000
_cell.length_c   1.000
_cell.angle_alpha   90.00
_cell.angle_beta   90.00
_cell.angle_gamma   90.00
#
_symmetry.space_group_name_H-M   'P 1'
#
loop_
_entity.id
_entity.type
_entity.pdbx_description
1 polymer ?
#
loop_
_entity_poly.entity_id
_entity_poly.type
_entity_poly.pdbx_seq_one_letter_code
_entity_poly.pdbx_strand_id
1 'polypeptide(L)'
;MTFGARSDISVPINDPTVSPRATIALTHCASSVSVMFPLRATVNCDMGEGYALYVIGDDESLMKTIHLANVACGFHASDFNIMNKTVVLAKANGVLVGAHPSLPDRQGWGRREMVMEPDELASCFIYQVGALTGFLKVHNVELNHLKPHGAVYGMTSRDLSLARAVVGVAKTFGVPFMGLAGTCHQAAAEELGVPFIAEWFADLEYSPEGKLLITKKHIPVPVDVVRARVAKMLSEGLVTTQSGFVPLGAGVTNVSICCHSDTPGAVEIAYAVKAMVDESNARLG
;
A
#
# COMPACT_ATOMS: atom_id res chain seq x y z
N MET A 1 -24.84 -13.48 39.64
CA MET A 1 -25.70 -12.96 38.56
C MET A 1 -25.81 -14.04 37.51
N THR A 2 -26.95 -14.72 37.47
CA THR A 2 -27.26 -15.80 36.51
C THR A 2 -28.03 -15.19 35.34
N PHE A 3 -27.45 -15.23 34.14
CA PHE A 3 -28.18 -14.85 32.92
C PHE A 3 -28.91 -16.07 32.37
N GLY A 4 -30.25 -15.99 32.39
CA GLY A 4 -31.15 -16.98 31.84
C GLY A 4 -31.32 -16.84 30.33
N ALA A 5 -31.28 -17.97 29.64
CA ALA A 5 -31.63 -18.12 28.24
C ALA A 5 -33.15 -18.16 28.05
N ARG A 6 -33.65 -17.49 27.01
CA ARG A 6 -34.92 -17.72 26.28
C ARG A 6 -34.73 -17.14 24.87
N SER A 7 -34.55 -17.96 23.84
CA SER A 7 -35.54 -18.71 23.04
C SER A 7 -36.02 -17.94 21.82
N ASP A 8 -35.64 -18.50 20.68
CA ASP A 8 -36.13 -18.38 19.29
C ASP A 8 -37.50 -17.72 19.06
N ILE A 9 -37.53 -16.84 18.05
CA ILE A 9 -38.68 -16.68 17.14
C ILE A 9 -38.15 -16.56 15.71
N SER A 10 -38.52 -17.52 14.89
CA SER A 10 -38.43 -17.54 13.43
C SER A 10 -39.82 -17.34 12.84
N VAL A 11 -40.00 -16.42 11.88
CA VAL A 11 -41.01 -16.53 10.79
C VAL A 11 -40.53 -15.69 9.59
N PRO A 12 -40.59 -16.21 8.35
CA PRO A 12 -40.18 -15.54 7.12
C PRO A 12 -41.33 -14.72 6.49
N ILE A 13 -41.02 -13.66 5.75
CA ILE A 13 -41.97 -12.99 4.86
C ILE A 13 -41.29 -12.71 3.52
N ASN A 14 -41.79 -13.41 2.50
CA ASN A 14 -41.63 -13.10 1.08
C ASN A 14 -42.32 -11.76 0.77
N ASP A 15 -41.58 -10.79 0.24
CA ASP A 15 -42.15 -9.61 -0.40
C ASP A 15 -41.85 -9.65 -1.91
N PRO A 16 -42.86 -9.86 -2.78
CA PRO A 16 -42.70 -9.90 -4.22
C PRO A 16 -42.95 -8.51 -4.83
N THR A 17 -41.97 -7.61 -4.75
CA THR A 17 -41.95 -6.40 -5.58
C THR A 17 -40.59 -6.21 -6.23
N VAL A 18 -40.29 -7.09 -7.20
CA VAL A 18 -39.19 -6.93 -8.15
C VAL A 18 -39.63 -5.95 -9.24
N SER A 19 -39.13 -4.71 -9.18
CA SER A 19 -39.18 -3.75 -10.28
C SER A 19 -38.17 -4.14 -11.37
N PRO A 20 -38.50 -4.07 -12.66
CA PRO A 20 -37.67 -4.61 -13.72
C PRO A 20 -36.38 -3.81 -13.92
N ARG A 21 -35.28 -4.55 -14.11
CA ARG A 21 -33.94 -4.06 -14.45
C ARG A 21 -34.01 -3.11 -15.66
N ALA A 22 -33.53 -1.88 -15.46
CA ALA A 22 -33.13 -1.01 -16.56
C ALA A 22 -31.88 -1.60 -17.22
N THR A 23 -32.04 -2.20 -18.38
CA THR A 23 -30.94 -2.58 -19.27
C THR A 23 -30.31 -1.29 -19.81
N ILE A 24 -29.24 -0.81 -19.17
CA ILE A 24 -28.40 0.23 -19.76
C ILE A 24 -27.60 -0.41 -20.89
N ALA A 25 -27.97 -0.06 -22.12
CA ALA A 25 -27.20 -0.41 -23.30
C ALA A 25 -25.80 0.20 -23.18
N LEU A 26 -24.77 -0.65 -23.12
CA LEU A 26 -23.38 -0.25 -23.32
C LEU A 26 -23.20 0.05 -24.80
N THR A 27 -23.49 1.30 -25.18
CA THR A 27 -23.07 1.85 -26.47
C THR A 27 -21.54 1.81 -26.51
N HIS A 28 -20.99 0.96 -27.36
CA HIS A 28 -19.58 0.97 -27.72
C HIS A 28 -19.24 2.35 -28.31
N CYS A 29 -18.65 3.22 -27.51
CA CYS A 29 -17.95 4.40 -28.00
C CYS A 29 -16.50 3.99 -28.20
N ALA A 30 -16.16 3.69 -29.45
CA ALA A 30 -14.78 3.61 -29.87
C ALA A 30 -14.12 4.99 -29.79
N SER A 31 -12.82 4.98 -29.51
CA SER A 31 -11.86 6.07 -29.73
C SER A 31 -11.99 7.31 -28.84
N SER A 32 -11.36 7.25 -27.67
CA SER A 32 -10.53 8.38 -27.22
C SER A 32 -9.10 7.86 -27.11
N VAL A 33 -8.21 8.37 -27.96
CA VAL A 33 -6.76 8.29 -27.72
C VAL A 33 -6.54 8.99 -26.38
N SER A 34 -6.37 8.20 -25.32
CA SER A 34 -5.99 8.74 -24.01
C SER A 34 -4.66 9.44 -24.23
N VAL A 35 -4.66 10.76 -24.12
CA VAL A 35 -3.42 11.54 -24.07
C VAL A 35 -2.72 11.05 -22.82
N MET A 36 -1.76 10.15 -23.01
CA MET A 36 -1.05 9.50 -21.94
C MET A 36 -0.19 10.57 -21.27
N PHE A 37 -0.63 11.03 -20.11
CA PHE A 37 0.17 11.92 -19.30
C PHE A 37 1.45 11.19 -18.92
N PRO A 38 2.60 11.89 -18.89
CA PRO A 38 3.85 11.27 -18.49
C PRO A 38 3.74 10.79 -17.03
N LEU A 39 3.71 9.47 -16.85
CA LEU A 39 3.65 8.84 -15.52
C LEU A 39 5.03 8.90 -14.89
N ARG A 40 5.21 9.73 -13.86
CA ARG A 40 6.42 9.63 -13.03
C ARG A 40 6.26 8.51 -12.03
N ALA A 41 7.37 7.90 -11.67
CA ALA A 41 7.37 6.80 -10.72
C ALA A 41 8.44 6.96 -9.63
N THR A 42 8.17 6.36 -8.48
CA THR A 42 9.16 6.08 -7.44
C THR A 42 9.20 4.58 -7.17
N VAL A 43 10.18 4.13 -6.38
CA VAL A 43 10.27 2.75 -5.91
C VAL A 43 10.19 2.78 -4.40
N ASN A 44 9.26 2.02 -3.82
CA ASN A 44 9.15 1.85 -2.38
C ASN A 44 9.40 0.40 -1.95
N CYS A 45 9.82 0.23 -0.70
CA CYS A 45 10.00 -1.07 -0.08
C CYS A 45 9.68 -0.97 1.41
N ASP A 46 9.15 -2.05 1.97
CA ASP A 46 8.88 -2.19 3.40
C ASP A 46 10.18 -2.55 4.12
N MET A 47 10.61 -1.71 5.05
CA MET A 47 11.95 -1.72 5.64
C MET A 47 11.89 -1.78 7.17
N GLY A 48 12.97 -2.23 7.78
CA GLY A 48 13.06 -2.31 9.24
C GLY A 48 12.12 -3.35 9.84
N GLU A 49 11.79 -4.38 9.06
CA GLU A 49 10.84 -5.42 9.47
C GLU A 49 11.50 -6.53 10.30
N GLY A 50 12.76 -6.42 10.72
CA GLY A 50 13.31 -7.32 11.75
C GLY A 50 12.62 -7.13 13.11
N TYR A 51 12.90 -8.00 14.08
CA TYR A 51 12.50 -7.80 15.48
C TYR A 51 13.48 -8.49 16.43
N ALA A 52 14.07 -7.75 17.37
CA ALA A 52 15.08 -8.23 18.31
C ALA A 52 16.23 -8.95 17.60
N LEU A 53 16.35 -10.27 17.77
CA LEU A 53 17.39 -11.08 17.14
C LEU A 53 17.01 -11.58 15.74
N TYR A 54 15.75 -11.38 15.32
CA TYR A 54 15.25 -11.85 14.04
C TYR A 54 15.48 -10.79 12.96
N VAL A 55 16.16 -11.20 11.89
CA VAL A 55 16.42 -10.37 10.71
C VAL A 55 15.50 -10.82 9.60
N ILE A 56 14.82 -9.86 8.96
CA ILE A 56 13.97 -10.08 7.79
C ILE A 56 14.40 -9.07 6.72
N GLY A 57 14.58 -9.56 5.49
CA GLY A 57 15.07 -8.75 4.38
C GLY A 57 16.57 -8.40 4.47
N ASP A 58 17.11 -7.92 3.35
CA ASP A 58 18.43 -7.31 3.28
C ASP A 58 18.27 -5.78 3.20
N ASP A 59 17.94 -5.17 4.32
CA ASP A 59 17.68 -3.73 4.42
C ASP A 59 18.85 -2.89 3.86
N GLU A 60 20.09 -3.33 4.07
CA GLU A 60 21.29 -2.58 3.66
C GLU A 60 21.50 -2.57 2.14
N SER A 61 21.17 -3.67 1.47
CA SER A 61 21.18 -3.72 0.01
C SER A 61 19.94 -3.04 -0.58
N LEU A 62 18.76 -3.26 0.00
CA LEU A 62 17.50 -2.68 -0.49
C LEU A 62 17.47 -1.15 -0.36
N MET A 63 18.07 -0.57 0.68
CA MET A 63 18.09 0.90 0.83
C MET A 63 18.81 1.59 -0.33
N LYS A 64 19.71 0.90 -1.05
CA LYS A 64 20.42 1.45 -2.22
C LYS A 64 19.58 1.38 -3.51
N THR A 65 18.47 0.66 -3.49
CA THR A 65 17.66 0.34 -4.68
C THR A 65 16.27 0.98 -4.64
N ILE A 66 15.99 1.87 -3.70
CA ILE A 66 14.66 2.47 -3.51
C ILE A 66 14.73 4.00 -3.39
N HIS A 67 13.56 4.63 -3.54
CA HIS A 67 13.37 6.07 -3.33
C HIS A 67 12.70 6.35 -1.98
N LEU A 68 11.78 5.46 -1.59
CA LEU A 68 10.91 5.59 -0.42
C LEU A 68 11.05 4.33 0.45
N ALA A 69 11.30 4.49 1.75
CA ALA A 69 11.29 3.39 2.71
C ALA A 69 10.04 3.47 3.59
N ASN A 70 9.22 2.41 3.59
CA ASN A 70 8.10 2.28 4.51
C ASN A 70 8.62 1.59 5.79
N VAL A 71 8.91 2.35 6.84
CA VAL A 71 9.56 1.83 8.05
C VAL A 71 8.53 1.27 9.02
N ALA A 72 8.66 -0.02 9.35
CA ALA A 72 7.80 -0.69 10.33
C ALA A 72 7.83 0.02 11.70
N CYS A 73 6.66 0.10 12.36
CA CYS A 73 6.45 1.01 13.51
C CYS A 73 6.23 0.30 14.86
N GLY A 74 6.65 -0.96 15.00
CA GLY A 74 6.70 -1.65 16.29
C GLY A 74 5.57 -2.64 16.58
N PHE A 75 4.54 -2.69 15.73
CA PHE A 75 3.36 -3.52 15.97
C PHE A 75 3.41 -4.86 15.23
N HIS A 76 3.54 -4.88 13.91
CA HIS A 76 3.80 -6.13 13.18
C HIS A 76 5.26 -6.54 13.25
N ALA A 77 6.15 -5.56 13.15
CA ALA A 77 7.59 -5.72 13.09
C ALA A 77 8.29 -4.45 13.60
N SER A 78 9.63 -4.45 13.57
CA SER A 78 10.52 -3.46 14.17
C SER A 78 10.49 -3.46 15.70
N ASP A 79 11.67 -3.35 16.30
CA ASP A 79 11.80 -2.80 17.64
C ASP A 79 12.42 -1.41 17.56
N PHE A 80 12.53 -0.72 18.69
CA PHE A 80 13.08 0.62 18.77
C PHE A 80 14.52 0.74 18.25
N ASN A 81 15.35 -0.32 18.38
CA ASN A 81 16.72 -0.30 17.87
C ASN A 81 16.74 -0.46 16.36
N ILE A 82 15.94 -1.40 15.83
CA ILE A 82 15.82 -1.63 14.39
C ILE A 82 15.24 -0.39 13.70
N MET A 83 14.15 0.18 14.22
CA MET A 83 13.54 1.39 13.69
C MET A 83 14.56 2.55 13.60
N ASN A 84 15.33 2.77 14.67
CA ASN A 84 16.39 3.77 14.69
C ASN A 84 17.49 3.48 13.67
N LYS A 85 17.96 2.22 13.57
CA LYS A 85 18.96 1.80 12.58
C LYS A 85 18.46 2.05 11.15
N THR A 86 17.20 1.71 10.86
CA THR A 86 16.60 1.89 9.53
C THR A 86 16.50 3.36 9.14
N VAL A 87 16.15 4.26 10.08
CA VAL A 87 16.16 5.72 9.83
C VAL A 87 17.57 6.23 9.50
N VAL A 88 18.59 5.82 10.27
CA VAL A 88 19.99 6.19 10.00
C VAL A 88 20.44 5.70 8.63
N LEU A 89 20.08 4.45 8.30
CA LEU A 89 20.40 3.84 7.02
C LEU A 89 19.72 4.57 5.86
N ALA A 90 18.44 4.92 5.99
CA ALA A 90 17.71 5.68 4.97
C ALA A 90 18.37 7.05 4.73
N LYS A 91 18.70 7.77 5.81
CA LYS A 91 19.41 9.04 5.73
C LYS A 91 20.75 8.92 5.00
N ALA A 92 21.55 7.90 5.32
CA ALA A 92 22.84 7.67 4.69
C ALA A 92 22.75 7.41 3.18
N ASN A 93 21.59 6.93 2.70
CA ASN A 93 21.34 6.64 1.28
C ASN A 93 20.47 7.70 0.59
N GLY A 94 20.08 8.78 1.28
CA GLY A 94 19.19 9.81 0.72
C GLY A 94 17.77 9.29 0.41
N VAL A 95 17.33 8.23 1.09
CA VAL A 95 16.00 7.63 0.93
C VAL A 95 15.00 8.35 1.85
N LEU A 96 13.83 8.68 1.30
CA LEU A 96 12.76 9.33 2.05
C LEU A 96 12.04 8.31 2.95
N VAL A 97 11.74 8.69 4.19
CA VAL A 97 11.18 7.77 5.19
C VAL A 97 9.70 8.00 5.40
N GLY A 98 8.89 6.98 5.16
CA GLY A 98 7.48 6.95 5.56
C GLY A 98 7.22 6.00 6.71
N ALA A 99 6.10 6.22 7.39
CA ALA A 99 5.61 5.29 8.40
C ALA A 99 4.93 4.10 7.73
N HIS A 100 5.16 2.91 8.29
CA HIS A 100 4.49 1.67 7.90
C HIS A 100 3.67 1.07 9.05
N PRO A 101 2.55 1.69 9.46
CA PRO A 101 1.76 1.23 10.60
C PRO A 101 0.95 -0.01 10.24
N SER A 102 0.76 -0.89 11.22
CA SER A 102 0.02 -2.14 11.08
C SER A 102 -1.07 -2.29 12.14
N LEU A 103 -1.81 -3.40 12.07
CA LEU A 103 -2.56 -3.90 13.22
C LEU A 103 -1.58 -4.35 14.33
N PRO A 104 -1.98 -4.35 15.61
CA PRO A 104 -1.17 -4.80 16.75
C PRO A 104 -1.05 -6.33 16.79
N ASP A 105 -0.51 -6.92 15.71
CA ASP A 105 -0.41 -8.36 15.51
C ASP A 105 1.00 -8.78 15.09
N ARG A 106 1.93 -8.81 16.05
CA ARG A 106 3.30 -9.26 15.77
C ARG A 106 3.38 -10.73 15.37
N GLN A 107 2.61 -11.61 16.02
CA GLN A 107 2.66 -13.05 15.75
C GLN A 107 2.17 -13.39 14.34
N GLY A 108 1.21 -12.64 13.81
CA GLY A 108 0.71 -12.78 12.45
C GLY A 108 1.35 -11.84 11.44
N TRP A 109 2.41 -11.11 11.81
CA TRP A 109 3.06 -10.10 10.98
C TRP A 109 2.11 -9.02 10.47
N GLY A 110 1.07 -8.66 11.23
CA GLY A 110 0.05 -7.72 10.78
C GLY A 110 -0.76 -8.20 9.55
N ARG A 111 -0.65 -9.49 9.18
CA ARG A 111 -1.32 -10.10 8.01
C ARG A 111 -2.62 -10.84 8.37
N ARG A 112 -3.18 -10.61 9.56
CA ARG A 112 -4.51 -11.11 9.98
C ARG A 112 -5.44 -9.95 10.20
N GLU A 113 -6.63 -9.96 9.59
CA GLU A 113 -7.63 -8.94 9.84
C GLU A 113 -8.08 -8.96 11.31
N MET A 114 -8.28 -7.77 11.87
CA MET A 114 -8.80 -7.56 13.22
C MET A 114 -9.96 -6.59 13.13
N VAL A 115 -11.06 -6.88 13.85
CA VAL A 115 -12.14 -5.90 13.97
C VAL A 115 -11.64 -4.78 14.89
N MET A 116 -11.61 -3.56 14.37
CA MET A 116 -11.25 -2.35 15.10
C MET A 116 -12.21 -1.24 14.71
N GLU A 117 -12.61 -0.43 15.68
CA GLU A 117 -13.40 0.77 15.39
C GLU A 117 -12.53 1.86 14.75
N PRO A 118 -13.09 2.76 13.92
CA PRO A 118 -12.30 3.80 13.24
C PRO A 118 -11.42 4.65 14.16
N ASP A 119 -11.94 5.09 15.31
CA ASP A 119 -11.20 5.92 16.27
C ASP A 119 -10.09 5.12 16.98
N GLU A 120 -10.32 3.83 17.22
CA GLU A 120 -9.33 2.91 17.76
C GLU A 120 -8.18 2.71 16.77
N LEU A 121 -8.51 2.51 15.49
CA LEU A 121 -7.54 2.36 14.42
C LEU A 121 -6.72 3.64 14.20
N ALA A 122 -7.36 4.81 14.24
CA ALA A 122 -6.67 6.10 14.16
C ALA A 122 -5.67 6.25 15.33
N SER A 123 -6.08 5.94 16.56
CA SER A 123 -5.21 6.01 17.74
C SER A 123 -4.03 5.02 17.64
N CYS A 124 -4.29 3.81 17.14
CA CYS A 124 -3.28 2.80 16.85
C CYS A 124 -2.22 3.32 15.86
N PHE A 125 -2.65 4.02 14.80
CA PHE A 125 -1.74 4.61 13.81
C PHE A 125 -0.98 5.81 14.38
N ILE A 126 -1.64 6.71 15.10
CA ILE A 126 -0.99 7.87 15.74
C ILE A 126 0.13 7.41 16.68
N TYR A 127 -0.09 6.37 17.47
CA TYR A 127 0.94 5.80 18.35
C TYR A 127 2.17 5.35 17.57
N GLN A 128 1.97 4.58 16.51
CA GLN A 128 3.02 4.03 15.66
C GLN A 128 3.80 5.10 14.91
N VAL A 129 3.10 6.06 14.30
CA VAL A 129 3.72 7.19 13.60
C VAL A 129 4.48 8.07 14.62
N GLY A 130 3.90 8.30 15.80
CA GLY A 130 4.55 9.00 16.91
C GLY A 130 5.88 8.36 17.30
N ALA A 131 5.94 7.03 17.43
CA ALA A 131 7.17 6.31 17.73
C ALA A 131 8.26 6.54 16.67
N LEU A 132 7.92 6.43 15.38
CA LEU A 132 8.87 6.68 14.29
C LEU A 132 9.34 8.14 14.27
N THR A 133 8.42 9.10 14.43
CA THR A 133 8.75 10.53 14.37
C THR A 133 9.77 10.97 15.42
N GLY A 134 9.83 10.29 16.58
CA GLY A 134 10.89 10.51 17.57
C GLY A 134 12.30 10.24 17.03
N PHE A 135 12.48 9.14 16.30
CA PHE A 135 13.76 8.81 15.68
C PHE A 135 14.07 9.69 14.47
N LEU A 136 13.04 10.03 13.67
CA LEU A 136 13.19 10.98 12.57
C LEU A 136 13.72 12.34 13.08
N LYS A 137 13.16 12.83 14.19
CA LYS A 137 13.58 14.09 14.82
C LYS A 137 15.03 14.06 15.29
N VAL A 138 15.48 12.98 15.93
CA VAL A 138 16.87 12.91 16.44
C VAL A 138 17.90 12.89 15.32
N HIS A 139 17.52 12.40 14.13
CA HIS A 139 18.38 12.31 12.96
C HIS A 139 18.16 13.43 11.94
N ASN A 140 17.31 14.42 12.22
CA ASN A 140 16.93 15.47 11.26
C ASN A 140 16.46 14.90 9.91
N VAL A 141 15.57 13.91 9.97
CA VAL A 141 14.86 13.35 8.81
C VAL A 141 13.40 13.76 8.92
N GLU A 142 12.76 14.09 7.80
CA GLU A 142 11.33 14.41 7.78
C GLU A 142 10.50 13.15 7.50
N LEU A 143 9.31 13.08 8.10
CA LEU A 143 8.33 12.07 7.72
C LEU A 143 7.80 12.42 6.33
N ASN A 144 7.90 11.48 5.40
CA ASN A 144 7.55 11.73 4.00
C ASN A 144 6.15 11.26 3.61
N HIS A 145 5.69 10.12 4.11
CA HIS A 145 4.40 9.52 3.76
C HIS A 145 3.92 8.53 4.83
N LEU A 146 2.69 8.06 4.69
CA LEU A 146 2.13 6.96 5.46
C LEU A 146 1.62 5.88 4.51
N LYS A 147 2.07 4.63 4.69
CA LYS A 147 1.60 3.45 3.95
C LYS A 147 1.16 2.39 4.96
N PRO A 148 -0.11 1.96 5.02
CA PRO A 148 -0.51 0.88 5.92
C PRO A 148 0.13 -0.47 5.57
N HIS A 149 0.42 -1.31 6.57
CA HIS A 149 1.02 -2.64 6.38
C HIS A 149 0.00 -3.78 6.34
N GLY A 150 0.18 -4.74 5.44
CA GLY A 150 -0.46 -6.05 5.53
C GLY A 150 -1.99 -6.01 5.50
N ALA A 151 -2.65 -6.65 6.48
CA ALA A 151 -4.10 -6.83 6.46
C ALA A 151 -4.87 -5.50 6.55
N VAL A 152 -4.37 -4.52 7.33
CA VAL A 152 -5.07 -3.23 7.47
C VAL A 152 -5.12 -2.48 6.14
N TYR A 153 -4.09 -2.59 5.30
CA TYR A 153 -4.09 -2.02 3.96
C TYR A 153 -5.25 -2.57 3.11
N GLY A 154 -5.49 -3.87 3.20
CA GLY A 154 -6.64 -4.52 2.58
C GLY A 154 -7.96 -4.02 3.15
N MET A 155 -8.09 -3.97 4.49
CA MET A 155 -9.30 -3.51 5.18
C MET A 155 -9.67 -2.08 4.78
N THR A 156 -8.71 -1.14 4.87
CA THR A 156 -8.93 0.27 4.56
C THR A 156 -9.13 0.51 3.06
N SER A 157 -8.69 -0.39 2.18
CA SER A 157 -8.99 -0.26 0.74
C SER A 157 -10.48 -0.51 0.43
N ARG A 158 -11.20 -1.24 1.29
CA ARG A 158 -12.59 -1.68 1.05
C ARG A 158 -13.61 -1.05 1.99
N ASP A 159 -13.15 -0.41 3.06
CA ASP A 159 -14.00 0.26 4.04
C ASP A 159 -13.64 1.75 4.14
N LEU A 160 -14.56 2.61 3.70
CA LEU A 160 -14.36 4.05 3.68
C LEU A 160 -14.26 4.67 5.08
N SER A 161 -14.92 4.08 6.09
CA SER A 161 -14.85 4.59 7.47
C SER A 161 -13.46 4.36 8.06
N LEU A 162 -12.89 3.17 7.85
CA LEU A 162 -11.52 2.85 8.23
C LEU A 162 -10.50 3.66 7.40
N ALA A 163 -10.74 3.84 6.10
CA ALA A 163 -9.90 4.66 5.24
C ALA A 163 -9.81 6.12 5.74
N ARG A 164 -10.96 6.73 6.06
CA ARG A 164 -11.02 8.09 6.63
C ARG A 164 -10.23 8.19 7.93
N ALA A 165 -10.31 7.19 8.80
CA ALA A 165 -9.53 7.16 10.03
C ALA A 165 -8.02 7.21 9.75
N VAL A 166 -7.50 6.31 8.92
CA VAL A 166 -6.04 6.23 8.67
C VAL A 166 -5.51 7.38 7.78
N VAL A 167 -6.31 7.86 6.83
CA VAL A 167 -5.97 9.05 6.03
C VAL A 167 -6.03 10.32 6.89
N GLY A 168 -6.95 10.40 7.84
CA GLY A 168 -7.00 11.46 8.84
C GLY A 168 -5.72 11.54 9.69
N VAL A 169 -5.08 10.40 9.95
CA VAL A 169 -3.75 10.38 10.60
C VAL A 169 -2.69 11.00 9.68
N ALA A 170 -2.64 10.63 8.40
CA ALA A 170 -1.72 11.25 7.44
C ALA A 170 -1.92 12.78 7.35
N LYS A 171 -3.17 13.25 7.38
CA LYS A 171 -3.52 14.68 7.47
C LYS A 171 -2.96 15.35 8.72
N THR A 172 -3.08 14.69 9.88
CA THR A 172 -2.59 15.20 11.17
C THR A 172 -1.08 15.42 11.16
N PHE A 173 -0.34 14.52 10.50
CA PHE A 173 1.12 14.64 10.35
C PHE A 173 1.54 15.47 9.13
N GLY A 174 0.60 15.95 8.32
CA GLY A 174 0.88 16.80 7.16
C GLY A 174 1.61 16.07 6.02
N VAL A 175 1.40 14.76 5.88
CA VAL A 175 2.09 13.92 4.89
C VAL A 175 1.11 13.26 3.92
N PRO A 176 1.53 12.92 2.69
CA PRO A 176 0.74 12.11 1.77
C PRO A 176 0.39 10.73 2.33
N PHE A 177 -0.73 10.20 1.87
CA PHE A 177 -1.14 8.82 2.09
C PHE A 177 -0.84 7.98 0.85
N MET A 178 -0.14 6.86 1.02
CA MET A 178 0.18 5.91 -0.05
C MET A 178 -0.80 4.73 -0.02
N GLY A 179 -1.43 4.43 -1.16
CA GLY A 179 -2.35 3.30 -1.25
C GLY A 179 -2.84 2.98 -2.66
N LEU A 180 -3.73 1.99 -2.77
CA LEU A 180 -4.34 1.57 -4.04
C LEU A 180 -5.25 2.64 -4.64
N ALA A 181 -4.95 3.05 -5.87
CA ALA A 181 -5.84 3.89 -6.68
C ALA A 181 -7.18 3.17 -6.96
N GLY A 182 -8.26 3.95 -7.11
CA GLY A 182 -9.60 3.42 -7.37
C GLY A 182 -10.27 2.71 -6.19
N THR A 183 -9.72 2.85 -4.98
CA THR A 183 -10.25 2.22 -3.75
C THR A 183 -10.68 3.25 -2.71
N CYS A 184 -11.17 2.79 -1.55
CA CYS A 184 -11.53 3.68 -0.44
C CYS A 184 -10.33 4.52 0.04
N HIS A 185 -9.09 4.10 -0.20
CA HIS A 185 -7.89 4.90 0.07
C HIS A 185 -7.91 6.24 -0.68
N GLN A 186 -8.08 6.17 -2.01
CA GLN A 186 -8.10 7.36 -2.85
C GLN A 186 -9.32 8.24 -2.53
N ALA A 187 -10.50 7.62 -2.36
CA ALA A 187 -11.72 8.34 -2.02
C ALA A 187 -11.59 9.13 -0.70
N ALA A 188 -11.02 8.51 0.34
CA ALA A 188 -10.79 9.19 1.62
C ALA A 188 -9.74 10.30 1.52
N ALA A 189 -8.66 10.10 0.73
CA ALA A 189 -7.63 11.11 0.50
C ALA A 189 -8.21 12.35 -0.20
N GLU A 190 -9.01 12.15 -1.24
CA GLU A 190 -9.72 13.22 -1.96
C GLU A 190 -10.71 13.96 -1.04
N GLU A 191 -11.54 13.21 -0.29
CA GLU A 191 -12.51 13.79 0.65
C GLU A 191 -11.85 14.66 1.73
N LEU A 192 -10.72 14.21 2.27
CA LEU A 192 -10.03 14.89 3.36
C LEU A 192 -9.01 15.95 2.89
N GLY A 193 -8.78 16.06 1.59
CA GLY A 193 -7.79 16.96 1.00
C GLY A 193 -6.34 16.56 1.32
N VAL A 194 -6.07 15.26 1.42
CA VAL A 194 -4.74 14.70 1.70
C VAL A 194 -4.08 14.32 0.36
N PRO A 195 -2.83 14.73 0.09
CA PRO A 195 -2.12 14.29 -1.10
C PRO A 195 -2.02 12.75 -1.16
N PHE A 196 -2.32 12.18 -2.32
CA PHE A 196 -2.37 10.73 -2.51
C PHE A 196 -1.20 10.25 -3.38
N ILE A 197 -0.52 9.20 -2.93
CA ILE A 197 0.48 8.47 -3.72
C ILE A 197 -0.13 7.15 -4.14
N ALA A 198 -0.45 7.01 -5.43
CA ALA A 198 -0.93 5.73 -5.95
C ALA A 198 0.18 4.68 -5.84
N GLU A 199 -0.15 3.51 -5.30
CA GLU A 199 0.77 2.40 -5.18
C GLU A 199 0.45 1.28 -6.18
N TRP A 200 1.50 0.69 -6.74
CA TRP A 200 1.42 -0.49 -7.58
C TRP A 200 2.52 -1.49 -7.20
N PHE A 201 2.26 -2.79 -7.33
CA PHE A 201 3.15 -3.85 -6.86
C PHE A 201 3.77 -4.59 -8.05
N ALA A 202 5.11 -4.57 -8.14
CA ALA A 202 5.82 -5.15 -9.28
C ALA A 202 5.86 -6.69 -9.24
N ASP A 203 5.84 -7.24 -8.02
CA ASP A 203 6.09 -8.64 -7.69
C ASP A 203 4.83 -9.40 -7.25
N LEU A 204 3.65 -8.79 -7.33
CA LEU A 204 2.38 -9.43 -7.00
C LEU A 204 1.49 -9.66 -8.22
N GLU A 205 0.57 -10.62 -8.06
CA GLU A 205 -0.47 -10.92 -9.04
C GLU A 205 -1.71 -10.06 -8.82
N TYR A 206 -2.43 -9.80 -9.91
CA TYR A 206 -3.69 -9.08 -9.91
C TYR A 206 -4.79 -9.95 -10.52
N SER A 207 -5.98 -9.93 -9.92
CA SER A 207 -7.17 -10.55 -10.50
C SER A 207 -7.50 -9.93 -11.86
N PRO A 208 -8.32 -10.60 -12.70
CA PRO A 208 -8.81 -10.03 -13.97
C PRO A 208 -9.39 -8.61 -13.84
N GLU A 209 -9.98 -8.28 -12.70
CA GLU A 209 -10.59 -6.98 -12.38
C GLU A 209 -9.58 -5.97 -11.79
N GLY A 210 -8.28 -6.29 -11.77
CA GLY A 210 -7.25 -5.41 -11.23
C GLY A 210 -7.13 -5.41 -9.71
N LYS A 211 -7.71 -6.39 -9.00
CA LYS A 211 -7.59 -6.48 -7.55
C LYS A 211 -6.28 -7.16 -7.16
N LEU A 212 -5.54 -6.53 -6.24
CA LEU A 212 -4.30 -7.09 -5.71
C LEU A 212 -4.58 -8.41 -5.00
N LEU A 213 -3.87 -9.47 -5.39
CA LEU A 213 -3.97 -10.79 -4.76
C LEU A 213 -2.95 -10.90 -3.64
N ILE A 214 -3.36 -10.50 -2.43
CA ILE A 214 -2.51 -10.57 -1.23
C ILE A 214 -2.31 -12.04 -0.86
N THR A 215 -1.06 -12.50 -0.94
CA THR A 215 -0.67 -13.83 -0.50
C THR A 215 0.05 -13.76 0.84
N LYS A 216 -0.04 -14.83 1.65
CA LYS A 216 0.71 -14.92 2.92
C LYS A 216 2.20 -15.22 2.72
N LYS A 217 2.55 -15.79 1.56
CA LYS A 217 3.91 -16.16 1.18
C LYS A 217 4.13 -15.79 -0.27
N HIS A 218 5.14 -14.97 -0.52
CA HIS A 218 5.51 -14.60 -1.88
C HIS A 218 6.23 -15.76 -2.58
N ILE A 219 5.84 -15.99 -3.82
CA ILE A 219 6.49 -16.95 -4.72
C ILE A 219 7.53 -16.15 -5.52
N PRO A 220 8.73 -16.69 -5.79
CA PRO A 220 9.72 -16.00 -6.63
C PRO A 220 9.12 -15.61 -7.98
N VAL A 221 9.27 -14.34 -8.36
CA VAL A 221 8.89 -13.84 -9.68
C VAL A 221 10.17 -13.59 -10.49
N PRO A 222 10.32 -14.18 -11.68
CA PRO A 222 11.49 -13.91 -12.53
C PRO A 222 11.61 -12.42 -12.86
N VAL A 223 12.82 -11.87 -12.79
CA VAL A 223 13.07 -10.43 -13.01
C VAL A 223 12.59 -9.97 -14.38
N ASP A 224 12.69 -10.78 -15.42
CA ASP A 224 12.21 -10.43 -16.77
C ASP A 224 10.69 -10.25 -16.83
N VAL A 225 9.94 -11.02 -16.04
CA VAL A 225 8.48 -10.84 -15.90
C VAL A 225 8.20 -9.49 -15.23
N VAL A 226 8.95 -9.16 -14.17
CA VAL A 226 8.83 -7.87 -13.49
C VAL A 226 9.15 -6.71 -14.44
N ARG A 227 10.24 -6.81 -15.22
CA ARG A 227 10.61 -5.80 -16.22
C ARG A 227 9.51 -5.58 -17.23
N ALA A 228 8.89 -6.64 -17.75
CA ALA A 228 7.79 -6.52 -18.70
C ALA A 228 6.58 -5.78 -18.09
N ARG A 229 6.22 -6.09 -16.84
CA ARG A 229 5.13 -5.41 -16.11
C ARG A 229 5.42 -3.92 -15.89
N VAL A 230 6.63 -3.60 -15.42
CA VAL A 230 7.06 -2.22 -15.17
C VAL A 230 7.12 -1.42 -16.46
N ALA A 231 7.61 -2.01 -17.56
CA ALA A 231 7.63 -1.36 -18.86
C ALA A 231 6.22 -0.95 -19.30
N LYS A 232 5.25 -1.87 -19.22
CA LYS A 232 3.84 -1.60 -19.53
C LYS A 232 3.23 -0.54 -18.62
N MET A 233 3.55 -0.56 -17.34
CA MET A 233 3.08 0.46 -16.41
C MET A 233 3.62 1.85 -16.79
N LEU A 234 4.93 1.98 -16.96
CA LEU A 234 5.58 3.27 -17.22
C LEU A 234 5.24 3.84 -18.60
N SER A 235 5.11 2.99 -19.62
CA SER A 235 4.82 3.44 -20.98
C SER A 235 3.35 3.62 -21.28
N GLU A 236 2.48 2.79 -20.69
CA GLU A 236 1.05 2.71 -21.07
C GLU A 236 0.08 2.99 -19.90
N GLY A 237 0.57 3.13 -18.67
CA GLY A 237 -0.29 3.26 -17.48
C GLY A 237 -1.12 2.00 -17.20
N LEU A 238 -0.65 0.83 -17.66
CA LEU A 238 -1.38 -0.43 -17.61
C LEU A 238 -0.81 -1.38 -16.55
N VAL A 239 -1.70 -1.88 -15.69
CA VAL A 239 -1.47 -2.97 -14.74
C VAL A 239 -1.63 -4.30 -15.45
N THR A 240 -0.64 -5.19 -15.31
CA THR A 240 -0.73 -6.57 -15.78
C THR A 240 -1.57 -7.41 -14.80
N THR A 241 -2.52 -8.18 -15.34
CA THR A 241 -3.44 -9.06 -14.60
C THR A 241 -3.37 -10.48 -15.13
N GLN A 242 -4.02 -11.43 -14.46
CA GLN A 242 -4.15 -12.82 -14.92
C GLN A 242 -4.84 -12.99 -16.29
N SER A 243 -5.60 -12.00 -16.76
CA SER A 243 -6.36 -12.07 -18.01
C SER A 243 -6.04 -10.96 -19.02
N GLY A 244 -4.95 -10.22 -18.83
CA GLY A 244 -4.58 -9.10 -19.71
C GLY A 244 -4.21 -7.85 -18.92
N PHE A 245 -4.72 -6.70 -19.34
CA PHE A 245 -4.33 -5.39 -18.80
C PHE A 245 -5.53 -4.58 -18.33
N VAL A 246 -5.36 -3.85 -17.23
CA VAL A 246 -6.31 -2.84 -16.76
C VAL A 246 -5.59 -1.51 -16.53
N PRO A 247 -6.25 -0.36 -16.67
CA PRO A 247 -5.64 0.94 -16.34
C PRO A 247 -5.26 1.02 -14.86
N LEU A 248 -4.15 1.68 -14.53
CA LEU A 248 -3.71 1.95 -13.15
C LEU A 248 -4.77 2.72 -12.34
N GLY A 249 -5.51 3.61 -13.01
CA GLY A 249 -6.56 4.43 -12.41
C GLY A 249 -6.74 5.72 -13.19
N ALA A 250 -7.95 6.27 -13.20
CA ALA A 250 -8.21 7.56 -13.82
C ALA A 250 -7.48 8.68 -13.06
N GLY A 251 -6.76 9.54 -13.77
CA GLY A 251 -6.09 10.71 -13.19
C GLY A 251 -4.78 10.43 -12.43
N VAL A 252 -4.30 9.18 -12.42
CA VAL A 252 -3.01 8.86 -11.79
C VAL A 252 -1.86 9.36 -12.67
N THR A 253 -1.13 10.35 -12.17
CA THR A 253 0.04 10.96 -12.84
C THR A 253 1.36 10.65 -12.16
N ASN A 254 1.32 10.12 -10.93
CA ASN A 254 2.47 9.64 -10.18
C ASN A 254 2.14 8.29 -9.53
N VAL A 255 3.09 7.34 -9.56
CA VAL A 255 2.94 6.02 -8.93
C VAL A 255 4.17 5.65 -8.12
N SER A 256 4.00 4.99 -6.98
CA SER A 256 5.08 4.34 -6.26
C SER A 256 5.02 2.84 -6.51
N ILE A 257 6.10 2.29 -7.07
CA ILE A 257 6.22 0.86 -7.37
C ILE A 257 6.80 0.16 -6.15
N CYS A 258 6.01 -0.70 -5.52
CA CYS A 258 6.43 -1.51 -4.38
C CYS A 258 7.19 -2.74 -4.86
N CYS A 259 8.35 -2.97 -4.24
CA CYS A 259 9.09 -4.24 -4.27
C CYS A 259 9.17 -4.74 -2.82
N HIS A 260 8.62 -5.91 -2.52
CA HIS A 260 8.60 -6.37 -1.13
C HIS A 260 9.97 -6.92 -0.70
N SER A 261 10.37 -6.61 0.52
CA SER A 261 11.65 -7.05 1.10
C SER A 261 11.69 -8.55 1.43
N ASP A 262 10.52 -9.18 1.58
CA ASP A 262 10.35 -10.60 1.87
C ASP A 262 10.22 -11.48 0.61
N THR A 263 10.20 -10.88 -0.59
CA THR A 263 10.22 -11.62 -1.86
C THR A 263 11.61 -12.23 -2.10
N PRO A 264 11.73 -13.54 -2.38
CA PRO A 264 13.00 -14.13 -2.78
C PRO A 264 13.57 -13.43 -4.04
N GLY A 265 14.77 -12.88 -3.95
CA GLY A 265 15.37 -12.06 -5.02
C GLY A 265 15.00 -10.57 -4.97
N ALA A 266 14.41 -10.09 -3.87
CA ALA A 266 13.96 -8.70 -3.71
C ALA A 266 15.00 -7.64 -4.12
N VAL A 267 16.28 -7.83 -3.78
CA VAL A 267 17.35 -6.87 -4.12
C VAL A 267 17.53 -6.75 -5.63
N GLU A 268 17.55 -7.89 -6.33
CA GLU A 268 17.70 -7.93 -7.80
C GLU A 268 16.49 -7.30 -8.49
N ILE A 269 15.28 -7.62 -8.00
CA ILE A 269 14.03 -7.03 -8.47
C ILE A 269 14.06 -5.51 -8.27
N ALA A 270 14.29 -5.04 -7.05
CA ALA A 270 14.29 -3.61 -6.72
C ALA A 270 15.35 -2.84 -7.52
N TYR A 271 16.55 -3.41 -7.70
CA TYR A 271 17.58 -2.82 -8.56
C TYR A 271 17.11 -2.66 -10.01
N ALA A 272 16.51 -3.71 -10.58
CA ALA A 272 15.98 -3.69 -11.94
C ALA A 272 14.85 -2.65 -12.11
N VAL A 273 13.92 -2.60 -11.16
CA VAL A 273 12.79 -1.65 -11.17
C VAL A 273 13.30 -0.22 -11.04
N LYS A 274 14.21 0.07 -10.11
CA LYS A 274 14.76 1.42 -9.93
C LYS A 274 15.46 1.93 -11.18
N ALA A 275 16.28 1.10 -11.83
CA ALA A 275 16.95 1.51 -13.06
C ALA A 275 15.94 1.93 -14.15
N MET A 276 14.84 1.18 -14.31
CA MET A 276 13.79 1.51 -15.28
C MET A 276 13.02 2.78 -14.92
N VAL A 277 12.73 2.97 -13.63
CA VAL A 277 12.05 4.15 -13.10
C VAL A 277 12.91 5.40 -13.29
N ASP A 278 14.19 5.34 -12.94
CA ASP A 278 15.13 6.46 -13.08
C ASP A 278 15.29 6.86 -14.55
N GLU A 279 15.44 5.88 -15.45
CA GLU A 279 15.53 6.12 -16.89
C GLU A 279 14.23 6.73 -17.44
N SER A 280 13.08 6.24 -16.98
CA SER A 280 11.78 6.78 -17.40
C SER A 280 11.59 8.21 -16.93
N ASN A 281 11.88 8.50 -15.65
CA ASN A 281 11.79 9.84 -15.11
C ASN A 281 12.74 10.81 -15.83
N ALA A 282 13.98 10.39 -16.14
CA ALA A 282 14.95 11.21 -16.86
C ALA A 282 14.45 11.64 -18.26
N ARG A 283 13.63 10.82 -18.93
CA ARG A 283 13.00 11.17 -20.22
C ARG A 283 11.90 12.22 -20.09
N LEU A 284 11.34 12.39 -18.90
CA LEU A 284 10.23 13.31 -18.62
C LEU A 284 10.71 14.69 -18.14
N GLY A 285 12.01 14.85 -17.87
CA GLY A 285 12.60 16.04 -17.24
C GLY A 285 12.26 16.15 -15.76
#